data_AF-A0A9D1DD89-F1
#
_entry.id   AF-A0A9D1DD89-F1
#
_cell.length_a   1.000
_cell.length_b   1.000
_cell.length_c   1.000
_cell.angle_alpha   90.00
_cell.angle_beta   90.00
_cell.angle_gamma   90.00
#
_symmetry.space_group_name_H-M   'P 1'
#
loop_
_entity.id
_entity.type
_entity.pdbx_description
1 polymer ?
#
loop_
_entity_poly.entity_id
_entity_poly.type
_entity_poly.pdbx_seq_one_letter_code
_entity_poly.pdbx_strand_id
1 'polypeptide(L)' 'MIIREVLNNAALWLEDPDTKAVAIVVKKDIINGISLGDEYDPAQADYVIQYKN' A
#
# COMPACT_ATOMS: atom_id res chain seq x y z
N MET A 1 3.43 -5.31 4.06
CA MET A 1 2.16 -4.72 4.58
C MET A 1 1.02 -5.25 3.73
N ILE A 2 -0.21 -5.29 4.20
CA ILE A 2 -1.36 -5.80 3.44
C ILE A 2 -2.15 -4.65 2.81
N ILE A 3 -2.63 -4.87 1.58
CA ILE A 3 -3.47 -3.90 0.87
C ILE A 3 -4.85 -3.88 1.50
N ARG A 4 -5.21 -2.74 2.09
CA ARG A 4 -6.54 -2.51 2.68
C ARG A 4 -7.49 -1.85 1.72
N GLU A 5 -7.00 -0.92 0.93
CA GLU A 5 -7.82 -0.12 0.03
C GLU A 5 -7.05 0.31 -1.21
N VAL A 6 -7.74 0.35 -2.35
CA VAL A 6 -7.24 0.97 -3.58
C VAL A 6 -7.81 2.37 -3.64
N LEU A 7 -6.96 3.38 -3.43
CA LEU A 7 -7.40 4.78 -3.39
C LEU A 7 -7.65 5.33 -4.80
N ASN A 8 -6.79 4.96 -5.76
CA ASN A 8 -6.95 5.20 -7.18
C ASN A 8 -5.98 4.32 -7.98
N ASN A 9 -5.93 4.52 -9.29
CA ASN A 9 -5.09 3.77 -10.24
C ASN A 9 -3.57 3.89 -10.02
N ALA A 10 -3.12 4.74 -9.10
CA ALA A 10 -1.72 4.95 -8.77
C ALA A 10 -1.43 4.89 -7.26
N ALA A 11 -2.44 4.68 -6.40
CA ALA A 11 -2.27 4.79 -4.95
C ALA A 11 -3.01 3.69 -4.17
N LEU A 12 -2.32 3.10 -3.20
CA LEU A 12 -2.85 2.07 -2.30
C LEU A 12 -2.71 2.50 -0.85
N TRP A 13 -3.67 2.09 -0.04
CA TRP A 13 -3.58 2.11 1.41
C TRP A 13 -3.15 0.73 1.90
N LEU A 14 -2.07 0.71 2.69
CA LEU A 14 -1.49 -0.47 3.29
C LEU A 14 -1.57 -0.41 4.81
N GLU A 15 -1.79 -1.56 5.45
CA GLU A 15 -1.74 -1.71 6.91
C GLU A 15 -0.76 -2.83 7.27
N ASP A 16 0.00 -2.64 8.34
CA ASP A 16 0.74 -3.70 9.00
C ASP A 16 -0.16 -4.36 10.05
N PRO A 17 -0.47 -5.67 9.92
CA PRO A 17 -1.47 -6.31 10.78
C PRO A 17 -1.03 -6.40 12.24
N ASP A 18 0.28 -6.48 12.49
CA ASP A 18 0.88 -6.69 13.81
C ASP A 18 1.05 -5.37 14.56
N THR A 19 1.58 -4.35 13.88
CA THR A 19 1.93 -3.05 14.49
C THR A 19 0.86 -1.97 14.32
N LYS A 20 -0.14 -2.21 13.47
CA LYS A 20 -1.14 -1.21 13.04
C LYS A 20 -0.53 0.03 12.38
N ALA A 21 0.71 -0.05 11.92
CA ALA A 21 1.31 0.98 11.09
C ALA A 21 0.55 1.08 9.77
N VAL A 22 0.43 2.30 9.25
CA VAL A 22 -0.27 2.57 8.00
C VAL A 22 0.69 3.21 7.01
N ALA A 23 0.57 2.84 5.74
CA ALA A 23 1.29 3.50 4.66
C ALA A 23 0.36 3.77 3.48
N ILE A 24 0.50 4.94 2.88
CA ILE A 24 0.00 5.22 1.54
C ILE A 24 1.18 5.09 0.58
N VAL A 25 1.04 4.24 -0.42
CA VAL A 25 2.05 4.06 -1.46
C VAL A 25 1.53 4.61 -2.77
N VAL A 26 2.40 5.27 -3.53
CA VAL A 26 2.12 5.72 -4.89
C VAL A 26 3.08 5.04 -5.84
N LYS A 27 2.56 4.40 -6.88
CA LYS A 27 3.34 3.81 -7.97
C LYS A 27 2.59 4.01 -9.27
N LYS A 28 3.30 4.45 -10.29
CA LYS A 28 2.72 4.62 -11.63
C LYS A 28 2.20 3.27 -12.15
N ASP A 29 1.00 3.27 -12.72
CA ASP A 29 0.36 2.11 -13.36
C ASP A 29 0.13 0.89 -12.43
N ILE A 30 -0.34 1.14 -11.20
CA ILE A 30 -0.48 0.13 -10.13
C ILE A 30 -1.55 -0.95 -10.41
N ILE A 31 -2.43 -0.75 -11.39
CA ILE A 31 -3.72 -1.47 -11.49
C ILE A 31 -3.60 -2.98 -11.80
N ASN A 32 -2.52 -3.43 -12.46
CA ASN A 32 -2.47 -4.80 -12.95
C ASN A 32 -2.08 -5.80 -11.86
N GLY A 33 -3.05 -6.63 -11.44
CA GLY A 33 -2.83 -7.81 -10.62
C GLY A 33 -2.87 -7.60 -9.10
N ILE A 34 -3.46 -6.50 -8.64
CA ILE A 34 -3.54 -6.17 -7.22
C ILE A 34 -4.92 -6.53 -6.65
N SER A 35 -4.95 -7.31 -5.57
CA SER A 35 -6.18 -7.62 -4.83
C SER A 35 -6.11 -7.11 -3.39
N LEU A 36 -7.27 -6.84 -2.80
CA LEU A 36 -7.35 -6.52 -1.37
C LEU A 36 -6.91 -7.73 -0.54
N GLY A 37 -6.16 -7.47 0.52
CA GLY A 37 -5.58 -8.50 1.39
C GLY A 37 -4.25 -9.06 0.90
N ASP A 38 -3.83 -8.75 -0.34
CA ASP A 38 -2.51 -9.15 -0.82
C ASP A 38 -1.41 -8.43 -0.05
N GLU A 39 -0.29 -9.12 0.13
CA GLU A 39 0.93 -8.49 0.63
C GLU A 39 1.53 -7.57 -0.44
N TYR A 40 1.91 -6.38 0.01
CA TYR A 40 2.62 -5.39 -0.77
C TYR A 40 3.88 -4.96 -0.01
N ASP A 41 5.00 -4.94 -0.73
CA ASP A 41 6.26 -4.39 -0.26
C ASP A 41 6.32 -2.89 -0.61
N PRO A 42 6.24 -1.98 0.39
CA PRO A 42 6.29 -0.54 0.15
C PRO A 42 7.57 -0.07 -0.54
N ALA A 43 8.67 -0.83 -0.47
CA ALA A 43 9.93 -0.50 -1.15
C ALA A 43 9.81 -0.55 -2.68
N GLN A 44 8.76 -1.17 -3.23
CA GLN A 44 8.50 -1.22 -4.67
C GLN A 44 7.75 0.01 -5.21
N ALA A 45 7.35 0.95 -4.34
CA ALA A 45 6.60 2.14 -4.71
C ALA A 45 7.53 3.30 -5.10
N ASP A 46 7.03 4.22 -5.93
CA ASP A 46 7.74 5.44 -6.31
C ASP A 46 7.79 6.43 -5.13
N TYR A 47 6.70 6.47 -4.35
CA TYR A 47 6.59 7.29 -3.15
C TYR A 47 5.87 6.55 -2.03
N VAL A 48 6.31 6.78 -0.79
CA VAL A 48 5.72 6.18 0.41
C VAL A 48 5.50 7.27 1.45
N ILE A 49 4.26 7.36 1.95
CA ILE A 49 3.89 8.17 3.11
C ILE A 49 3.54 7.19 4.22
N GLN A 50 4.35 7.11 5.27
CA GLN A 50 4.15 6.16 6.37
C GLN A 50 3.86 6.87 7.69
N TYR A 51 2.85 6.38 8.40
CA TYR A 51 2.55 6.76 9.77
C TYR A 51 2.85 5.57 10.69
N LYS A 52 3.75 5.78 11.66
CA LYS A 52 4.08 4.80 12.69
C LYS A 52 3.43 5.23 14.00
N ASN A 53 2.72 4.31 14.65
CA ASN A 53 2.33 4.47 16.05
C ASN A 53 3.54 4.36 16.98
#